data_AF-A0A1F7AUF1-F1
#
_entry.id   AF-A0A1F7AUF1-F1
#
_cell.length_a   1.000
_cell.length_b   1.000
_cell.length_c   1.000
_cell.angle_alpha   90.00
_cell.angle_beta   90.00
_cell.angle_gamma   90.00
#
_symmetry.space_group_name_H-M   'P 1'
#
loop_
_entity.id
_entity.type
_entity.pdbx_description
1 polymer ?
#
loop_
_entity_poly.entity_id
_entity_poly.type
_entity_poly.pdbx_seq_one_letter_code
_entity_poly.pdbx_strand_id
1 'polypeptide(L)'
;MEKLHEEFVRYGSNAKHWLRQCALLLPEIARQEIWRAKGFGSIYEYAAKLAGMSKSQVDTALWVMNKIDDKPELKKVIEEKGVNIVRPIANLATKETASFWAEKASEMSKHELETYAKDYRQQICPGAKTTETIEMSLDPAVADQLKKMKGDRDWNTFMKELMDGQTKPEPAQTKQVPTRIKNAVRARTNGICSYPGCHKPAEELHHANRQAINPTHDPNHIHALCKSHHHLAHHSLIANENKQPREWRLLKHPDKFDPKYQVDQKFRRHVHASHTP
;
A
#
# COMPACT_ATOMS: atom_id res chain seq x y z
N MET A 1 -30.88 -24.54 -39.76
CA MET A 1 -29.63 -24.15 -39.07
C MET A 1 -29.91 -23.04 -38.06
N GLU A 2 -30.47 -21.91 -38.50
CA GLU A 2 -30.79 -20.75 -37.64
C GLU A 2 -31.80 -21.07 -36.52
N LYS A 3 -32.91 -21.76 -36.82
CA LYS A 3 -33.91 -22.19 -35.81
C LYS A 3 -33.35 -23.12 -34.71
N LEU A 4 -32.43 -24.04 -35.05
CA LEU A 4 -31.82 -24.94 -34.06
C LEU A 4 -30.87 -24.18 -33.13
N HIS A 5 -30.14 -23.19 -33.67
CA HIS A 5 -29.29 -22.29 -32.90
C HIS A 5 -30.12 -21.44 -31.92
N GLU A 6 -31.21 -20.83 -32.39
CA GLU A 6 -32.12 -20.03 -31.56
C GLU A 6 -32.74 -20.85 -30.43
N GLU A 7 -33.20 -22.08 -30.72
CA GLU A 7 -33.74 -22.99 -29.71
C GLU A 7 -32.68 -23.38 -28.67
N PHE A 8 -31.44 -23.67 -29.10
CA PHE A 8 -30.34 -23.99 -28.19
C PHE A 8 -29.99 -22.81 -27.27
N VAL A 9 -29.89 -21.59 -27.82
CA VAL A 9 -29.64 -20.37 -27.05
C VAL A 9 -30.76 -20.11 -26.04
N ARG A 10 -32.02 -20.31 -26.44
CA ARG A 10 -33.19 -20.17 -25.57
C ARG A 10 -33.13 -21.16 -24.40
N TYR A 11 -32.91 -22.44 -24.67
CA TYR A 11 -32.84 -23.45 -23.61
C TYR A 11 -31.64 -23.23 -22.68
N GLY A 12 -30.48 -22.86 -23.22
CA GLY A 12 -29.31 -22.52 -22.42
C GLY A 12 -29.54 -21.31 -21.51
N SER A 13 -30.27 -20.30 -21.98
CA SER A 13 -30.62 -19.12 -21.19
C SER A 13 -31.64 -19.45 -20.10
N ASN A 14 -32.67 -20.22 -20.43
CA ASN A 14 -33.66 -20.70 -19.46
C ASN A 14 -33.02 -21.57 -18.38
N ALA A 15 -32.12 -22.49 -18.75
CA ALA A 15 -31.40 -23.32 -17.80
C ALA A 15 -30.61 -22.46 -16.80
N LYS A 16 -29.91 -21.41 -17.27
CA LYS A 16 -29.20 -20.46 -16.39
C LYS A 16 -30.17 -19.71 -15.48
N HIS A 17 -31.31 -19.25 -16.00
CA HIS A 17 -32.32 -18.55 -15.21
C HIS A 17 -32.85 -19.43 -14.07
N TRP A 18 -33.31 -20.64 -14.38
CA TRP A 18 -33.83 -21.57 -13.38
C TRP A 18 -32.77 -22.00 -12.37
N LEU A 19 -31.52 -22.19 -12.81
CA LEU A 19 -30.41 -22.48 -11.90
C LEU A 19 -30.18 -21.35 -10.88
N ARG A 20 -30.33 -20.08 -11.29
CA ARG A 20 -30.25 -18.92 -10.38
C ARG A 20 -31.41 -18.93 -9.38
N GLN A 21 -32.62 -19.24 -9.83
CA GLN A 21 -33.78 -19.39 -8.95
C GLN A 21 -33.56 -20.49 -7.90
N CYS A 22 -33.03 -21.66 -8.30
CA CYS A 22 -32.65 -22.71 -7.35
C CYS A 22 -31.62 -22.21 -6.32
N ALA A 23 -30.62 -21.42 -6.75
CA ALA A 23 -29.62 -20.87 -5.85
C ALA A 23 -30.20 -19.91 -4.80
N LEU A 24 -31.25 -19.15 -5.14
CA LEU A 24 -31.93 -18.23 -4.21
C LEU A 24 -32.71 -18.97 -3.12
N LEU A 25 -33.18 -20.20 -3.39
CA LEU A 25 -33.91 -21.03 -2.43
C LEU A 25 -33.00 -21.77 -1.45
N LEU A 26 -31.70 -21.92 -1.77
CA LEU A 26 -30.75 -22.69 -0.97
C LEU A 26 -30.64 -22.25 0.50
N PRO A 27 -30.61 -20.95 0.86
CA PRO A 27 -30.53 -20.53 2.26
C PRO A 27 -31.72 -21.02 3.08
N GLU A 28 -32.92 -20.96 2.50
CA GLU A 28 -34.14 -21.40 3.18
C GLU A 28 -34.23 -22.93 3.27
N ILE A 29 -33.81 -23.63 2.20
CA ILE A 29 -33.66 -25.09 2.19
C ILE A 29 -32.65 -25.54 3.26
N ALA A 30 -31.56 -24.79 3.45
CA ALA A 30 -30.57 -25.05 4.48
C ALA A 30 -31.15 -24.81 5.88
N ARG A 31 -31.80 -23.66 6.09
CA ARG A 31 -32.38 -23.24 7.38
C ARG A 31 -33.46 -24.20 7.89
N GLN A 32 -34.30 -24.71 7.00
CA GLN A 32 -35.37 -25.65 7.34
C GLN A 32 -34.94 -27.13 7.22
N GLU A 33 -33.68 -27.42 6.85
CA GLU A 33 -33.19 -28.78 6.58
C GLU A 33 -34.08 -29.59 5.62
N ILE A 34 -34.68 -28.96 4.61
CA ILE A 34 -35.64 -29.62 3.69
C ILE A 34 -35.00 -30.83 3.01
N TRP A 35 -33.72 -30.75 2.68
CA TRP A 35 -32.95 -31.84 2.09
C TRP A 35 -32.96 -33.11 2.97
N ARG A 36 -32.87 -32.94 4.30
CA ARG A 36 -32.91 -34.05 5.26
C ARG A 36 -34.32 -34.64 5.34
N ALA A 37 -35.34 -33.79 5.42
CA ALA A 37 -36.74 -34.22 5.42
C ALA A 37 -37.14 -34.98 4.13
N LYS A 38 -36.45 -34.70 3.02
CA LYS A 38 -36.61 -35.41 1.73
C LYS A 38 -35.69 -36.62 1.57
N GLY A 39 -34.92 -36.99 2.59
CA GLY A 39 -34.11 -38.21 2.61
C GLY A 39 -32.74 -38.10 1.94
N PHE A 40 -32.24 -36.89 1.67
CA PHE A 40 -30.88 -36.69 1.16
C PHE A 40 -29.87 -36.65 2.31
N GLY A 41 -28.65 -37.12 2.07
CA GLY A 41 -27.58 -37.13 3.07
C GLY A 41 -26.95 -35.77 3.34
N SER A 42 -27.07 -34.83 2.39
CA SER A 42 -26.61 -33.44 2.55
C SER A 42 -27.31 -32.49 1.59
N ILE A 43 -27.23 -31.18 1.88
CA ILE A 43 -27.68 -30.13 0.95
C ILE A 43 -26.91 -30.15 -0.38
N TYR A 44 -25.64 -30.60 -0.36
CA TYR A 44 -24.83 -30.73 -1.56
C TYR A 44 -25.34 -31.85 -2.47
N GLU A 45 -25.65 -33.00 -1.89
CA GLU A 45 -26.25 -34.12 -2.62
C GLU A 45 -27.63 -33.72 -3.18
N TYR A 46 -28.44 -33.03 -2.38
CA TYR A 46 -29.74 -32.50 -2.79
C TYR A 46 -29.63 -31.56 -4.01
N ALA A 47 -28.74 -30.56 -3.92
CA ALA A 47 -28.58 -29.57 -4.99
C ALA A 47 -27.93 -30.17 -6.25
N ALA A 48 -27.01 -31.13 -6.10
CA ALA A 48 -26.41 -31.84 -7.22
C ALA A 48 -27.45 -32.69 -7.96
N LYS A 49 -28.26 -33.47 -7.23
CA LYS A 49 -29.25 -34.37 -7.83
C LYS A 49 -30.44 -33.65 -8.45
N LEU A 50 -30.92 -32.57 -7.83
CA LEU A 50 -32.16 -31.89 -8.26
C LEU A 50 -31.92 -30.68 -9.16
N ALA A 51 -30.81 -29.97 -9.00
CA ALA A 51 -30.53 -28.74 -9.73
C ALA A 51 -29.23 -28.81 -10.56
N GLY A 52 -28.49 -29.94 -10.53
CA GLY A 52 -27.21 -30.07 -11.23
C GLY A 52 -26.12 -29.15 -10.67
N MET A 53 -26.24 -28.69 -9.42
CA MET A 53 -25.29 -27.77 -8.82
C MET A 53 -24.07 -28.51 -8.28
N SER A 54 -22.88 -28.03 -8.66
CA SER A 54 -21.62 -28.44 -8.03
C SER A 54 -21.54 -27.94 -6.59
N LYS A 55 -20.72 -28.61 -5.77
CA LYS A 55 -20.43 -28.19 -4.39
C LYS A 55 -20.00 -26.72 -4.30
N SER A 56 -19.14 -26.27 -5.21
CA SER A 56 -18.67 -24.88 -5.27
C SER A 56 -19.79 -23.87 -5.55
N GLN A 57 -20.76 -24.23 -6.41
CA GLN A 57 -21.93 -23.38 -6.66
C GLN A 57 -22.83 -23.27 -5.43
N VAL A 58 -23.01 -24.38 -4.70
CA VAL A 58 -23.79 -24.40 -3.44
C VAL A 58 -23.10 -23.55 -2.37
N ASP A 59 -21.79 -23.76 -2.15
CA ASP A 59 -21.01 -22.99 -1.18
C ASP A 59 -21.05 -21.49 -1.49
N THR A 60 -20.86 -21.11 -2.76
CA THR A 60 -20.89 -19.71 -3.19
C THR A 60 -22.28 -19.10 -2.99
N ALA A 61 -23.36 -19.82 -3.34
CA ALA A 61 -24.72 -19.36 -3.16
C ALA A 61 -25.04 -19.12 -1.68
N LEU A 62 -24.79 -20.12 -0.82
CA LEU A 62 -25.04 -20.00 0.62
C LEU A 62 -24.23 -18.86 1.23
N TRP A 63 -22.94 -18.75 0.90
CA TRP A 63 -22.08 -17.70 1.43
C TRP A 63 -22.54 -16.30 1.03
N VAL A 64 -22.80 -16.06 -0.27
CA VAL A 64 -23.24 -14.73 -0.74
C VAL A 64 -24.60 -14.38 -0.13
N MET A 65 -25.57 -15.29 -0.20
CA MET A 65 -26.92 -15.04 0.26
C MET A 65 -26.98 -14.73 1.76
N ASN A 66 -26.19 -15.43 2.57
CA ASN A 66 -26.08 -15.13 4.01
C ASN A 66 -25.48 -13.75 4.28
N LYS A 67 -24.58 -13.25 3.43
CA LYS A 67 -23.95 -11.92 3.59
C LYS A 67 -24.84 -10.76 3.18
N ILE A 68 -25.79 -11.02 2.28
CA ILE A 68 -26.70 -10.01 1.73
C ILE A 68 -28.14 -10.17 2.23
N ASP A 69 -28.35 -10.93 3.31
CA ASP A 69 -29.70 -11.27 3.74
C ASP A 69 -30.55 -10.03 4.06
N ASP A 70 -29.92 -9.03 4.67
CA ASP A 70 -30.43 -7.70 5.02
C ASP A 70 -30.37 -6.67 3.87
N LYS A 71 -30.01 -7.08 2.64
CA LYS A 71 -29.74 -6.21 1.48
C LYS A 71 -30.57 -6.63 0.26
N PRO A 72 -31.89 -6.34 0.23
CA PRO A 72 -32.81 -6.83 -0.80
C PRO A 72 -32.46 -6.35 -2.22
N GLU A 73 -31.77 -5.22 -2.37
CA GLU A 73 -31.34 -4.69 -3.66
C GLU A 73 -30.35 -5.62 -4.36
N LEU A 74 -29.44 -6.24 -3.60
CA LEU A 74 -28.48 -7.20 -4.14
C LEU A 74 -29.13 -8.54 -4.48
N LYS A 75 -30.22 -8.93 -3.78
CA LYS A 75 -31.00 -10.13 -4.12
C LYS A 75 -31.60 -10.03 -5.53
N LYS A 76 -32.14 -8.86 -5.89
CA LYS A 76 -32.66 -8.58 -7.25
C LYS A 76 -31.58 -8.74 -8.33
N VAL A 77 -30.37 -8.26 -8.07
CA VAL A 77 -29.24 -8.43 -9.02
C VAL A 77 -28.89 -9.91 -9.21
N ILE A 78 -28.99 -10.73 -8.16
CA ILE A 78 -28.75 -12.18 -8.25
C ILE A 78 -29.83 -12.88 -9.08
N GLU A 79 -31.10 -12.48 -8.95
CA GLU A 79 -32.19 -13.02 -9.78
C GLU A 79 -31.91 -12.84 -11.27
N GLU A 80 -31.43 -11.65 -11.65
CA GLU A 80 -31.20 -11.28 -13.06
C GLU A 80 -29.86 -11.78 -13.60
N LYS A 81 -28.76 -11.58 -12.86
CA LYS A 81 -27.39 -11.81 -13.35
C LYS A 81 -26.70 -13.02 -12.72
N GLY A 82 -27.15 -13.47 -11.55
CA GLY A 82 -26.64 -14.63 -10.83
C GLY A 82 -25.61 -14.29 -9.75
N VAL A 83 -25.40 -15.22 -8.83
CA VAL A 83 -24.62 -15.03 -7.58
C VAL A 83 -23.20 -14.52 -7.79
N ASN A 84 -22.55 -14.93 -8.87
CA ASN A 84 -21.13 -14.63 -9.13
C ASN A 84 -20.83 -13.14 -9.32
N ILE A 85 -21.80 -12.31 -9.74
CA ILE A 85 -21.60 -10.86 -9.88
C ILE A 85 -21.53 -10.17 -8.52
N VAL A 86 -22.29 -10.65 -7.53
CA VAL A 86 -22.38 -10.03 -6.20
C VAL A 86 -21.27 -10.53 -5.26
N ARG A 87 -20.72 -11.71 -5.52
CA ARG A 87 -19.65 -12.31 -4.72
C ARG A 87 -18.49 -11.35 -4.34
N PRO A 88 -17.92 -10.53 -5.25
CA PRO A 88 -16.77 -9.67 -4.94
C PRO A 88 -17.12 -8.54 -3.96
N ILE A 89 -18.36 -8.07 -4.01
CA ILE A 89 -18.85 -6.93 -3.25
C ILE A 89 -19.62 -7.35 -1.99
N ALA A 90 -19.91 -8.64 -1.80
CA ALA A 90 -20.70 -9.15 -0.68
C ALA A 90 -20.13 -8.80 0.71
N ASN A 91 -18.80 -8.66 0.84
CA ASN A 91 -18.15 -8.21 2.08
C ASN A 91 -18.00 -6.68 2.20
N LEU A 92 -18.17 -5.93 1.10
CA LEU A 92 -18.03 -4.48 1.06
C LEU A 92 -19.37 -3.76 1.22
N ALA A 93 -20.44 -4.37 0.72
CA ALA A 93 -21.77 -3.81 0.84
C ALA A 93 -22.20 -3.81 2.31
N THR A 94 -22.63 -2.65 2.78
CA THR A 94 -23.38 -2.45 4.02
C THR A 94 -24.85 -2.23 3.67
N LYS A 95 -25.72 -2.11 4.68
CA LYS A 95 -27.14 -1.81 4.44
C LYS A 95 -27.32 -0.44 3.78
N GLU A 96 -26.50 0.53 4.16
CA GLU A 96 -26.53 1.91 3.67
C GLU A 96 -25.98 2.03 2.25
N THR A 97 -25.05 1.14 1.86
CA THR A 97 -24.40 1.16 0.55
C THR A 97 -24.96 0.11 -0.42
N ALA A 98 -25.98 -0.66 -0.01
CA ALA A 98 -26.56 -1.75 -0.78
C ALA A 98 -27.08 -1.28 -2.16
N SER A 99 -27.78 -0.15 -2.21
CA SER A 99 -28.31 0.41 -3.47
C SER A 99 -27.20 0.81 -4.44
N PHE A 100 -26.14 1.48 -3.94
CA PHE A 100 -24.97 1.85 -4.74
C PHE A 100 -24.29 0.63 -5.36
N TRP A 101 -24.08 -0.41 -4.54
CA TRP A 101 -23.44 -1.64 -4.97
C TRP A 101 -24.31 -2.45 -5.95
N ALA A 102 -25.63 -2.41 -5.78
CA ALA A 102 -26.57 -3.03 -6.71
C ALA A 102 -26.56 -2.33 -8.08
N GLU A 103 -26.58 -0.99 -8.10
CA GLU A 103 -26.46 -0.20 -9.32
C GLU A 103 -25.17 -0.55 -10.09
N LYS A 104 -24.02 -0.55 -9.41
CA LYS A 104 -22.73 -0.91 -10.04
C LYS A 104 -22.71 -2.33 -10.57
N ALA A 105 -23.31 -3.29 -9.86
CA ALA A 105 -23.42 -4.68 -10.34
C ALA A 105 -24.39 -4.85 -11.52
N SER A 106 -25.38 -3.96 -11.65
CA SER A 106 -26.28 -3.91 -12.80
C SER A 106 -25.63 -3.28 -14.04
N GLU A 107 -24.66 -2.39 -13.88
CA GLU A 107 -23.96 -1.75 -15.01
C GLU A 107 -22.72 -2.53 -15.46
N MET A 108 -21.90 -3.00 -14.53
CA MET A 108 -20.57 -3.53 -14.81
C MET A 108 -20.57 -5.05 -15.07
N SER A 109 -19.55 -5.53 -15.77
CA SER A 109 -19.22 -6.95 -15.82
C SER A 109 -18.61 -7.44 -14.50
N LYS A 110 -18.53 -8.76 -14.32
CA LYS A 110 -17.91 -9.39 -13.14
C LYS A 110 -16.48 -8.92 -12.90
N HIS A 111 -15.67 -8.88 -13.95
CA HIS A 111 -14.26 -8.54 -13.84
C HIS A 111 -14.04 -7.06 -13.50
N GLU A 112 -14.84 -6.18 -14.12
CA GLU A 112 -14.79 -4.74 -13.83
C GLU A 112 -15.21 -4.47 -12.38
N LEU A 113 -16.26 -5.13 -11.90
CA LEU A 113 -16.72 -4.99 -10.52
C LEU A 113 -15.72 -5.58 -9.51
N GLU A 114 -15.06 -6.71 -9.82
CA GLU A 114 -13.96 -7.25 -9.01
C GLU A 114 -12.80 -6.25 -8.88
N THR A 115 -12.41 -5.63 -9.98
CA THR A 115 -11.34 -4.62 -10.03
C THR A 115 -11.75 -3.37 -9.24
N TYR A 116 -12.96 -2.86 -9.49
CA TYR A 116 -13.49 -1.70 -8.79
C TYR A 116 -13.62 -1.94 -7.28
N ALA A 117 -14.12 -3.10 -6.86
CA ALA A 117 -14.23 -3.48 -5.45
C ALA A 117 -12.87 -3.52 -4.75
N LYS A 118 -11.83 -4.00 -5.45
CA LYS A 118 -10.46 -4.04 -4.95
C LYS A 118 -9.90 -2.63 -4.74
N ASP A 119 -10.05 -1.75 -5.72
CA ASP A 119 -9.54 -0.38 -5.66
C ASP A 119 -10.33 0.46 -4.65
N TYR A 120 -11.65 0.28 -4.59
CA TYR A 120 -12.54 0.88 -3.59
C TYR A 120 -12.10 0.52 -2.17
N ARG A 121 -11.75 -0.75 -1.92
CA ARG A 121 -11.21 -1.18 -0.64
C ARG A 121 -9.91 -0.46 -0.31
N GLN A 122 -9.00 -0.30 -1.28
CA GLN A 122 -7.71 0.37 -1.06
C GLN A 122 -7.85 1.88 -0.80
N GLN A 123 -8.82 2.54 -1.43
CA GLN A 123 -8.99 3.99 -1.34
C GLN A 123 -9.88 4.45 -0.18
N ILE A 124 -10.93 3.69 0.16
CA ILE A 124 -11.94 4.10 1.16
C ILE A 124 -11.78 3.37 2.51
N CYS A 125 -11.15 2.20 2.53
CA CYS A 125 -10.88 1.45 3.77
C CYS A 125 -9.39 1.09 3.85
N PRO A 126 -8.51 1.97 4.38
CA PRO A 126 -7.12 1.63 4.59
C PRO A 126 -7.01 0.51 5.65
N GLY A 127 -7.03 -0.73 5.19
CA GLY A 127 -6.64 -1.96 5.88
C GLY A 127 -7.38 -2.29 7.18
N ALA A 128 -8.29 -3.28 7.13
CA ALA A 128 -8.51 -4.13 8.29
C ALA A 128 -7.16 -4.75 8.70
N LYS A 129 -6.71 -4.48 9.93
CA LYS A 129 -5.36 -4.84 10.42
C LYS A 129 -5.16 -6.37 10.39
N THR A 130 -4.43 -6.87 9.40
CA THR A 130 -3.83 -8.21 9.45
C THR A 130 -2.65 -8.16 10.40
N THR A 131 -2.70 -8.92 11.50
CA THR A 131 -1.53 -9.13 12.37
C THR A 131 -0.69 -10.26 11.80
N GLU A 132 0.59 -10.02 11.55
CA GLU A 132 1.57 -11.03 11.17
C GLU A 132 2.44 -11.38 12.38
N THR A 133 2.76 -12.66 12.55
CA THR A 133 3.61 -13.14 13.65
C THR A 133 5.06 -13.24 13.19
N ILE A 134 5.96 -12.61 13.94
CA ILE A 134 7.41 -12.68 13.74
C ILE A 134 8.03 -13.36 14.97
N GLU A 135 8.74 -14.47 14.78
CA GLU A 135 9.49 -15.14 15.85
C GLU A 135 10.94 -14.66 15.85
N MET A 136 11.44 -14.29 17.03
CA MET A 136 12.85 -13.91 17.23
C MET A 136 13.37 -14.42 18.57
N SER A 137 14.64 -14.80 18.59
CA SER A 137 15.36 -15.20 19.80
C SER A 137 16.34 -14.10 20.19
N LEU A 138 16.22 -13.61 21.43
CA LEU A 138 17.06 -12.54 21.98
C LEU A 138 17.78 -13.06 23.23
N ASP A 139 18.97 -12.54 23.50
CA ASP A 139 19.60 -12.78 24.79
C ASP A 139 18.81 -12.09 25.92
N PRO A 140 18.93 -12.57 27.18
CA PRO A 140 18.14 -12.07 28.29
C PRO A 140 18.33 -10.56 28.57
N ALA A 141 19.53 -10.03 28.36
CA ALA A 141 19.82 -8.63 28.65
C ALA A 141 19.13 -7.70 27.64
N VAL A 142 19.16 -8.06 26.35
CA VAL A 142 18.48 -7.32 25.29
C VAL A 142 16.96 -7.42 25.44
N ALA A 143 16.43 -8.59 25.79
CA ALA A 143 15.00 -8.78 26.03
C ALA A 143 14.50 -7.91 27.21
N ASP A 144 15.26 -7.85 28.30
CA ASP A 144 14.90 -7.03 29.46
C ASP A 144 15.00 -5.54 29.18
N GLN A 145 16.00 -5.11 28.41
CA GLN A 145 16.10 -3.72 27.96
C GLN A 145 14.90 -3.33 27.09
N LEU A 146 14.48 -4.19 26.15
CA LEU A 146 13.30 -3.93 25.31
C LEU A 146 12.01 -3.86 26.14
N LYS A 147 11.83 -4.74 27.14
CA LYS A 147 10.67 -4.67 28.05
C LYS A 147 10.64 -3.37 28.85
N LYS A 148 11.80 -2.93 29.37
CA LYS A 148 11.93 -1.64 30.07
C LYS A 148 11.60 -0.46 29.16
N MET A 149 12.10 -0.48 27.91
CA MET A 149 11.83 0.56 26.93
C MET A 149 10.36 0.61 26.51
N LYS A 150 9.73 -0.54 26.29
CA LYS A 150 8.29 -0.64 26.00
C LYS A 150 7.46 -0.01 27.12
N GLY A 151 7.79 -0.31 28.39
CA GLY A 151 6.98 0.09 29.54
C GLY A 151 5.57 -0.50 29.45
N ASP A 152 4.56 0.33 29.68
CA ASP A 152 3.15 -0.08 29.74
C ASP A 152 2.47 -0.21 28.36
N ARG A 153 3.08 0.33 27.30
CA ARG A 153 2.54 0.30 25.92
C ARG A 153 2.47 -1.12 25.36
N ASP A 154 1.56 -1.44 24.45
CA ASP A 154 1.62 -2.72 23.73
C ASP A 154 2.78 -2.76 22.71
N TRP A 155 3.18 -3.96 22.29
CA TRP A 155 4.30 -4.13 21.35
C TRP A 155 4.07 -3.45 20.00
N ASN A 156 2.84 -3.43 19.47
CA ASN A 156 2.60 -2.78 18.18
C ASN A 156 2.72 -1.27 18.30
N THR A 157 2.20 -0.67 19.37
CA THR A 157 2.35 0.77 19.62
C THR A 157 3.81 1.15 19.83
N PHE A 158 4.53 0.39 20.68
CA PHE A 158 5.95 0.63 20.91
C PHE A 158 6.80 0.48 19.64
N MET A 159 6.57 -0.57 18.84
CA MET A 159 7.31 -0.78 17.59
C MET A 159 6.95 0.27 16.54
N LYS A 160 5.69 0.71 16.48
CA LYS A 160 5.29 1.84 15.62
C LYS A 160 5.99 3.12 16.04
N GLU A 161 6.04 3.46 17.31
CA GLU A 161 6.76 4.64 17.79
C GLU A 161 8.28 4.55 17.52
N LEU A 162 8.85 3.35 17.60
CA LEU A 162 10.25 3.11 17.23
C LEU A 162 10.49 3.33 15.72
N MET A 163 9.52 2.96 14.88
CA MET A 163 9.53 3.21 13.44
C MET A 163 9.21 4.68 13.10
N ASP A 164 8.27 5.30 13.81
CA ASP A 164 7.78 6.68 13.65
C ASP A 164 8.75 7.70 14.27
N GLY A 165 9.68 7.29 15.14
CA GLY A 165 10.87 8.06 15.49
C GLY A 165 11.74 8.45 14.28
N GLN A 166 11.37 7.98 13.08
CA GLN A 166 11.86 8.42 11.77
C GLN A 166 10.94 9.41 11.04
N THR A 167 10.01 10.13 11.71
CA THR A 167 9.19 11.16 11.04
C THR A 167 10.08 12.20 10.34
N LYS A 168 10.02 12.21 9.01
CA LYS A 168 10.79 13.10 8.15
C LYS A 168 10.27 14.55 8.33
N PRO A 169 11.14 15.55 8.57
CA PRO A 169 10.68 16.93 8.60
C PRO A 169 10.20 17.40 7.21
N GLU A 170 9.12 18.18 7.16
CA GLU A 170 8.68 18.83 5.91
C GLU A 170 9.76 19.80 5.37
N PRO A 171 9.92 19.96 4.04
CA PRO A 171 10.80 20.95 3.46
C PRO A 171 10.50 22.38 3.96
N ALA A 172 11.49 23.26 3.95
CA ALA A 172 11.33 24.65 4.36
C ALA A 172 12.04 25.61 3.41
N GLN A 173 11.46 26.79 3.17
CA GLN A 173 12.09 27.88 2.41
C GLN A 173 12.45 29.02 3.37
N THR A 174 13.60 28.88 4.03
CA THR A 174 14.11 29.84 5.01
C THR A 174 15.53 30.23 4.66
N LYS A 175 16.04 31.34 5.23
CA LYS A 175 17.43 31.78 4.99
C LYS A 175 18.46 30.76 5.49
N GLN A 176 18.19 30.17 6.66
CA GLN A 176 19.03 29.16 7.30
C GLN A 176 18.27 27.84 7.43
N VAL A 177 19.00 26.72 7.42
CA VAL A 177 18.41 25.39 7.64
C VAL A 177 17.78 25.32 9.04
N PRO A 178 16.47 25.05 9.16
CA PRO A 178 15.79 24.95 10.45
C PRO A 178 16.38 23.84 11.34
N THR A 179 16.42 24.07 12.65
CA THR A 179 16.97 23.11 13.63
C THR A 179 16.33 21.72 13.51
N ARG A 180 15.02 21.64 13.25
CA ARG A 180 14.33 20.35 13.02
C ARG A 180 14.93 19.55 11.85
N ILE A 181 15.31 20.22 10.76
CA ILE A 181 15.93 19.60 9.59
C ILE A 181 17.37 19.22 9.90
N LYS A 182 18.13 20.10 10.57
CA LYS A 182 19.51 19.81 11.01
C LYS A 182 19.57 18.53 11.85
N ASN A 183 18.68 18.41 12.83
CA ASN A 183 18.62 17.27 13.74
C ASN A 183 18.27 15.98 12.99
N ALA A 184 17.25 16.02 12.11
CA ALA A 184 16.86 14.85 11.33
C ALA A 184 17.96 14.38 10.37
N VAL A 185 18.64 15.30 9.68
CA VAL A 185 19.73 14.94 8.75
C VAL A 185 20.92 14.33 9.50
N ARG A 186 21.29 14.86 10.67
CA ARG A 186 22.37 14.30 11.50
C ARG A 186 22.00 12.96 12.12
N ALA A 187 20.74 12.78 12.52
CA ALA A 187 20.25 11.53 13.08
C ALA A 187 20.31 10.37 12.07
N ARG A 188 20.03 10.62 10.79
CA ARG A 188 20.07 9.60 9.72
C ARG A 188 21.40 8.88 9.59
N THR A 189 22.49 9.57 9.86
CA THR A 189 23.84 9.01 9.79
C THR A 189 24.44 8.83 11.18
N ASN A 190 23.66 8.89 12.25
CA ASN A 190 24.16 8.78 13.63
C ASN A 190 25.39 9.68 13.90
N GLY A 191 25.39 10.89 13.35
CA GLY A 191 26.49 11.85 13.49
C GLY A 191 27.77 11.56 12.69
N ILE A 192 27.81 10.52 11.84
CA ILE A 192 28.94 10.26 10.93
C ILE A 192 28.69 10.81 9.52
N CYS A 193 29.77 10.96 8.75
CA CYS A 193 29.73 11.45 7.38
C CYS A 193 28.90 10.53 6.46
N SER A 194 28.05 11.13 5.61
CA SER A 194 27.16 10.38 4.68
C SER A 194 27.91 9.71 3.52
N TYR A 195 29.12 10.17 3.17
CA TYR A 195 29.89 9.61 2.06
C TYR A 195 30.20 8.12 2.26
N PRO A 196 30.00 7.25 1.26
CA PRO A 196 30.22 5.81 1.40
C PRO A 196 31.61 5.44 1.91
N GLY A 197 31.66 4.59 2.95
CA GLY A 197 32.92 4.13 3.54
C GLY A 197 33.65 5.16 4.40
N CYS A 198 33.05 6.33 4.65
CA CYS A 198 33.61 7.32 5.58
C CYS A 198 33.07 7.12 7.00
N HIS A 199 33.96 7.10 7.99
CA HIS A 199 33.61 6.97 9.41
C HIS A 199 33.94 8.22 10.24
N LYS A 200 34.34 9.31 9.58
CA LYS A 200 34.63 10.59 10.26
C LYS A 200 33.34 11.23 10.79
N PRO A 201 33.40 12.01 11.88
CA PRO A 201 32.26 12.77 12.37
C PRO A 201 31.76 13.73 11.28
N ALA A 202 30.44 13.91 11.21
CA ALA A 202 29.85 14.92 10.37
C ALA A 202 29.89 16.29 11.06
N GLU A 203 30.49 17.26 10.38
CA GLU A 203 30.69 18.62 10.89
C GLU A 203 29.73 19.60 10.20
N GLU A 204 29.46 19.38 8.91
CA GLU A 204 28.79 20.34 8.03
C GLU A 204 27.57 19.71 7.35
N LEU A 205 26.58 20.56 7.04
CA LEU A 205 25.40 20.16 6.28
C LEU A 205 25.56 20.61 4.84
N HIS A 206 25.44 19.64 3.94
CA HIS A 206 25.66 19.79 2.51
C HIS A 206 24.35 19.77 1.74
N HIS A 207 24.09 20.76 0.89
CA HIS A 207 22.98 20.70 -0.06
C HIS A 207 23.43 20.07 -1.38
N ALA A 208 22.86 18.91 -1.72
CA ALA A 208 23.08 18.24 -3.01
C ALA A 208 22.71 19.16 -4.18
N ASN A 209 21.56 19.82 -4.06
CA ASN A 209 21.19 20.96 -4.90
C ASN A 209 21.62 22.26 -4.19
N ARG A 210 22.61 22.96 -4.72
CA ARG A 210 23.12 24.20 -4.09
C ARG A 210 21.98 25.16 -3.77
N GLN A 211 22.00 25.78 -2.60
CA GLN A 211 20.94 26.68 -2.14
C GLN A 211 20.69 27.84 -3.12
N ALA A 212 21.73 28.32 -3.81
CA ALA A 212 21.62 29.36 -4.82
C ALA A 212 20.82 28.94 -6.08
N ILE A 213 20.71 27.62 -6.34
CA ILE A 213 19.94 27.04 -7.46
C ILE A 213 18.55 26.61 -6.96
N ASN A 214 18.49 25.97 -5.79
CA ASN A 214 17.25 25.54 -5.16
C ASN A 214 17.22 26.02 -3.70
N PRO A 215 16.46 27.07 -3.37
CA PRO A 215 16.42 27.64 -2.02
C PRO A 215 15.69 26.74 -1.00
N THR A 216 15.09 25.62 -1.44
CA THR A 216 14.32 24.73 -0.58
C THR A 216 15.24 23.83 0.24
N HIS A 217 15.09 23.89 1.56
CA HIS A 217 15.71 22.96 2.49
C HIS A 217 14.90 21.67 2.59
N ASP A 218 14.98 20.82 1.57
CA ASP A 218 14.40 19.47 1.62
C ASP A 218 15.39 18.51 2.31
N PRO A 219 15.00 17.86 3.42
CA PRO A 219 15.89 16.91 4.09
C PRO A 219 16.39 15.78 3.19
N ASN A 220 15.70 15.42 2.10
CA ASN A 220 16.17 14.39 1.17
C ASN A 220 17.37 14.82 0.31
N HIS A 221 17.59 16.14 0.19
CA HIS A 221 18.65 16.73 -0.60
C HIS A 221 19.70 17.43 0.27
N ILE A 222 19.66 17.20 1.60
CA ILE A 222 20.64 17.69 2.56
C ILE A 222 21.31 16.50 3.26
N HIS A 223 22.63 16.52 3.32
CA HIS A 223 23.45 15.43 3.85
C HIS A 223 24.44 15.94 4.88
N ALA A 224 24.69 15.16 5.94
CA ALA A 224 25.71 15.49 6.93
C ALA A 224 27.07 14.96 6.44
N LEU A 225 28.07 15.82 6.30
CA LEU A 225 29.41 15.47 5.80
C LEU A 225 30.51 15.92 6.78
N CYS A 226 31.65 15.22 6.76
CA CYS A 226 32.88 15.75 7.37
C CYS A 226 33.44 16.88 6.51
N LYS A 227 34.29 17.72 7.10
CA LYS A 227 34.87 18.88 6.41
C LYS A 227 35.51 18.55 5.06
N SER A 228 36.27 17.45 4.99
CA SER A 228 36.93 17.01 3.75
C SER A 228 35.94 16.63 2.65
N HIS A 229 34.89 15.87 2.95
CA HIS A 229 33.91 15.46 1.94
C HIS A 229 32.99 16.62 1.54
N HIS A 230 32.68 17.54 2.46
CA HIS A 230 31.96 18.76 2.13
C HIS A 230 32.77 19.64 1.16
N HIS A 231 34.07 19.81 1.40
CA HIS A 231 34.95 20.50 0.45
C HIS A 231 34.98 19.80 -0.92
N LEU A 232 35.16 18.48 -0.97
CA LEU A 232 35.15 17.73 -2.24
C LEU A 232 33.84 17.90 -3.02
N ALA A 233 32.70 17.94 -2.31
CA ALA A 233 31.41 18.24 -2.90
C ALA A 233 31.40 19.65 -3.53
N HIS A 234 31.89 20.67 -2.81
CA HIS A 234 32.02 22.05 -3.31
C HIS A 234 33.18 22.27 -4.31
N HIS A 235 34.04 21.27 -4.51
CA HIS A 235 34.95 21.21 -5.66
C HIS A 235 34.28 20.59 -6.89
N SER A 236 32.99 20.22 -6.78
CA SER A 236 32.21 19.50 -7.78
C SER A 236 32.85 18.16 -8.18
N LEU A 237 33.54 17.51 -7.23
CA LEU A 237 34.24 16.23 -7.43
C LEU A 237 33.40 15.02 -6.97
N ILE A 238 32.16 15.21 -6.54
CA ILE A 238 31.25 14.13 -6.18
C ILE A 238 30.16 14.03 -7.23
N ALA A 239 30.05 12.86 -7.87
CA ALA A 239 28.98 12.53 -8.79
C ALA A 239 27.73 12.06 -8.02
N ASN A 240 26.57 12.21 -8.65
CA ASN A 240 25.29 11.70 -8.15
C ASN A 240 24.86 12.25 -6.77
N GLU A 241 25.28 13.47 -6.41
CA GLU A 241 24.91 14.11 -5.13
C GLU A 241 23.38 14.12 -4.90
N ASN A 242 22.58 14.21 -5.97
CA ASN A 242 21.11 14.18 -5.93
C ASN A 242 20.48 12.78 -5.78
N LYS A 243 21.31 11.73 -5.72
CA LYS A 243 20.90 10.35 -5.47
C LYS A 243 21.25 9.95 -4.04
N GLN A 244 20.95 8.70 -3.67
CA GLN A 244 21.30 8.20 -2.34
C GLN A 244 22.83 8.15 -2.18
N PRO A 245 23.37 8.36 -0.95
CA PRO A 245 24.81 8.41 -0.75
C PRO A 245 25.56 7.17 -1.26
N ARG A 246 24.97 5.98 -1.20
CA ARG A 246 25.53 4.73 -1.75
C ARG A 246 25.85 4.78 -3.25
N GLU A 247 25.25 5.72 -3.98
CA GLU A 247 25.45 5.91 -5.42
C GLU A 247 26.48 7.02 -5.73
N TRP A 248 26.97 7.72 -4.71
CA TRP A 248 27.97 8.77 -4.86
C TRP A 248 29.32 8.19 -5.25
N ARG A 249 30.01 8.87 -6.16
CA ARG A 249 31.32 8.46 -6.66
C ARG A 249 32.23 9.66 -6.78
N LEU A 250 33.50 9.47 -6.45
CA LEU A 250 34.53 10.48 -6.67
C LEU A 250 34.82 10.60 -8.16
N LEU A 251 34.87 11.84 -8.66
CA LEU A 251 35.25 12.17 -10.03
C LEU A 251 36.75 12.49 -10.09
N LYS A 252 37.39 12.14 -11.21
CA LYS A 252 38.77 12.58 -11.49
C LYS A 252 38.84 14.08 -11.78
N HIS A 253 37.82 14.60 -12.46
CA HIS A 253 37.70 16.01 -12.83
C HIS A 253 36.26 16.47 -12.63
N PRO A 254 36.03 17.74 -12.23
CA PRO A 254 34.68 18.26 -12.08
C PRO A 254 34.00 18.40 -13.44
N ASP A 255 32.70 18.11 -13.48
CA ASP A 255 31.89 18.39 -14.66
C ASP A 255 31.66 19.91 -14.76
N LYS A 256 32.28 20.53 -15.77
CA LYS A 256 32.20 21.98 -16.00
C LYS A 256 30.84 22.42 -16.55
N PHE A 257 30.05 21.48 -17.08
CA PHE A 257 28.74 21.76 -17.65
C PHE A 257 27.61 21.67 -16.60
N ASP A 258 27.88 21.06 -15.44
CA ASP A 258 26.93 21.02 -14.34
C ASP A 258 26.71 22.44 -13.78
N PRO A 259 25.45 22.92 -13.68
CA PRO A 259 25.13 24.23 -13.10
C PRO A 259 25.75 24.48 -11.73
N LYS A 260 25.93 23.44 -10.90
CA LYS A 260 26.55 23.56 -9.57
C LYS A 260 28.02 24.00 -9.65
N TYR A 261 28.74 23.62 -10.71
CA TYR A 261 30.14 23.96 -10.89
C TYR A 261 30.35 25.48 -10.94
N GLN A 262 29.46 26.20 -11.62
CA GLN A 262 29.54 27.66 -11.70
C GLN A 262 29.28 28.33 -10.35
N VAL A 263 28.33 27.81 -9.57
CA VAL A 263 28.03 28.30 -8.22
C VAL A 263 29.22 28.08 -7.28
N ASP A 264 29.77 26.87 -7.30
CA ASP A 264 30.94 26.48 -6.51
C ASP A 264 32.19 27.31 -6.87
N GLN A 265 32.38 27.64 -8.15
CA GLN A 265 33.47 28.53 -8.60
C GLN A 265 33.30 29.96 -8.07
N LYS A 266 32.08 30.52 -8.12
CA LYS A 266 31.80 31.86 -7.58
C LYS A 266 32.07 31.94 -6.07
N PHE A 267 31.61 30.94 -5.32
CA PHE A 267 31.84 30.88 -3.88
C PHE A 267 33.33 30.78 -3.55
N ARG A 268 34.08 29.91 -4.25
CA ARG A 268 35.54 29.78 -4.07
C ARG A 268 36.29 31.08 -4.35
N ARG A 269 35.96 31.79 -5.43
CA ARG A 269 36.58 33.09 -5.75
C ARG A 269 36.33 34.11 -4.66
N HIS A 270 35.12 34.15 -4.09
CA HIS A 270 34.79 35.05 -2.99
C HIS A 270 35.59 34.72 -1.72
N VAL A 271 35.62 33.44 -1.31
CA VAL A 271 36.36 32.99 -0.13
C VAL A 271 37.86 33.27 -0.26
N HIS A 272 38.46 33.01 -1.43
CA HIS A 272 39.88 33.28 -1.66
C HIS A 272 40.18 34.79 -1.65
N ALA A 273 39.32 35.62 -2.24
CA ALA A 273 39.49 37.08 -2.22
C ALA A 273 39.45 37.67 -0.79
N SER A 274 38.66 37.08 0.11
CA SER A 274 38.56 37.49 1.52
C SER A 274 39.68 36.96 2.44
N HIS A 275 40.58 36.10 1.94
CA HIS A 275 41.70 35.53 2.70
C HIS A 275 43.09 35.91 2.13
N THR A 276 43.13 36.79 1.14
CA THR A 276 44.35 37.48 0.70
C THR A 276 44.49 38.79 1.48
N PRO A 277 45.63 39.04 2.17
CA PRO A 277 45.96 40.35 2.71
C PRO A 277 45.97 41.46 1.65
#